data_AF-A0A9E5Y8X6-F1
#
_entry.id   AF-A0A9E5Y8X6-F1
#
_cell.length_a   1.000
_cell.length_b   1.000
_cell.length_c   1.000
_cell.angle_alpha   90.00
_cell.angle_beta   90.00
_cell.angle_gamma   90.00
#
_symmetry.space_group_name_H-M   'P 1'
#
loop_
_entity.id
_entity.type
_entity.pdbx_description
1 polymer ?
#
loop_
_entity_poly.entity_id
_entity_poly.type
_entity_poly.pdbx_seq_one_letter_code
_entity_poly.pdbx_strand_id
1 'polypeptide(L)'
;MLFFLACAGYSLHPALAALQQGAVSFSDIPGHWAQSEVMRLATLELVKGYPDRTYRPDQLVDRLETVVLIIRAGGFADEAEKRNPGKAKVAGTGAKTGKAPGASENKPVATPRVPWGQAYLDLAVEKGFLLLDNPEEFDYAGPATRLEVARLLARALYLVSPGATAGPQLSEKNGSFADGAADVKPFSDEATVPPEDQVLIRAVAAAGVMTGYPDGTFRPGQYLTRADMAVILSRLIDRGWVKATAGRRLAGWISRVETQKGRREVELTSLTGTQKLQVPDYARCYRDGKEWPLEQALNFRCEVITDGRRQAVWINLLEQRDSRTGLDKTSLEKIRGSVKSVALGEDNLLVLSDMNCENRALLLAWDAVVEGKNARQGFKSLKPGDFVDVELARGQVYKTVILDVKTISGTVARLDGRRLYLKEGSSGNRPGWFNCWDWARIVDKNGIRKGSVSAGDQVKITYLDPFPGEIDDEVVLEIKTTNS
;
A
#
# COMPACT_ATOMS: atom_id res chain seq x y z
N MET A 1 3.80 -30.20 -4.47
CA MET A 1 3.80 -29.83 -3.03
C MET A 1 4.00 -28.33 -2.95
N LEU A 2 2.88 -27.58 -2.98
CA LEU A 2 2.84 -26.12 -2.95
C LEU A 2 3.21 -25.60 -1.56
N PHE A 3 4.27 -24.80 -1.43
CA PHE A 3 4.50 -23.99 -0.25
C PHE A 3 4.00 -22.56 -0.52
N PHE A 4 2.82 -22.25 0.02
CA PHE A 4 2.38 -20.89 0.27
C PHE A 4 3.36 -20.25 1.26
N LEU A 5 4.13 -19.25 0.83
CA LEU A 5 4.81 -18.35 1.75
C LEU A 5 3.75 -17.38 2.29
N ALA A 6 3.14 -17.74 3.42
CA ALA A 6 2.34 -16.83 4.21
C ALA A 6 3.24 -15.69 4.70
N CYS A 7 3.09 -14.50 4.11
CA CYS A 7 3.57 -13.27 4.72
C CYS A 7 2.79 -13.06 6.02
N ALA A 8 3.34 -13.56 7.13
CA ALA A 8 2.80 -13.29 8.46
C ALA A 8 2.82 -11.76 8.68
N GLY A 9 1.66 -11.21 9.06
CA GLY A 9 1.53 -9.80 9.41
C GLY A 9 2.36 -9.50 10.65
N TYR A 10 3.48 -8.82 10.46
CA TYR A 10 4.26 -8.27 11.56
C TYR A 10 3.83 -6.83 11.81
N SER A 11 3.02 -6.65 12.84
CA SER A 11 2.81 -5.35 13.47
C SER A 11 4.00 -5.08 14.40
N LEU A 12 4.77 -4.02 14.13
CA LEU A 12 5.72 -3.45 15.10
C LEU A 12 4.99 -3.25 16.43
N HIS A 13 5.28 -4.08 17.43
CA HIS A 13 4.70 -3.95 18.76
C HIS A 13 5.51 -2.96 19.60
N PRO A 14 4.84 -2.10 20.40
CA PRO A 14 5.52 -1.23 21.34
C PRO A 14 5.75 -2.02 22.64
N ALA A 15 7.00 -2.16 23.08
CA ALA A 15 7.30 -2.71 24.40
C ALA A 15 8.28 -1.79 25.16
N LEU A 16 7.68 -0.93 26.01
CA LEU A 16 8.15 -0.29 27.26
C LEU A 16 9.62 0.20 27.35
N ALA A 17 9.95 1.42 27.78
CA ALA A 17 9.20 2.47 28.47
C ALA A 17 9.94 3.83 28.37
N ALA A 18 9.17 4.89 28.20
CA ALA A 18 9.41 6.27 28.67
C ALA A 18 10.84 6.85 28.58
N LEU A 19 11.23 7.31 27.39
CA LEU A 19 12.09 8.49 27.25
C LEU A 19 11.35 9.44 26.30
N GLN A 20 11.11 10.67 26.76
CA GLN A 20 10.40 11.77 26.10
C GLN A 20 10.01 11.50 24.63
N GLN A 21 8.73 11.22 24.38
CA GLN A 21 8.14 11.38 23.04
C GLN A 21 8.00 12.88 22.72
N GLY A 22 9.14 13.56 22.63
CA GLY A 22 9.26 14.85 21.98
C GLY A 22 9.32 14.64 20.47
N ALA A 23 9.00 15.68 19.71
CA ALA A 23 9.23 15.76 18.29
C ALA A 23 10.58 15.14 17.90
N VAL A 24 10.57 14.08 17.08
CA VAL A 24 11.81 13.62 16.45
C VAL A 24 12.28 14.78 15.59
N SER A 25 13.37 15.42 15.99
CA SER A 25 13.95 16.58 15.31
C SER A 25 15.45 16.52 15.48
N PHE A 26 16.16 16.79 14.39
CA PHE A 26 17.62 16.83 14.36
C PHE A 26 18.05 18.26 14.05
N SER A 27 19.06 18.75 14.76
CA SER A 27 19.50 20.15 14.66
C SER A 27 20.24 20.47 13.34
N ASP A 28 20.75 19.45 12.66
CA ASP A 28 21.58 19.49 11.46
C ASP A 28 20.87 19.03 10.18
N ILE A 29 19.56 18.81 10.25
CA ILE A 29 18.73 18.38 9.13
C ILE A 29 17.93 19.51 8.45
N PRO A 30 17.48 20.59 9.14
CA PRO A 30 16.76 21.67 8.48
C PRO A 30 17.51 22.24 7.27
N GLY A 31 16.88 22.25 6.10
CA GLY A 31 17.45 22.71 4.84
C GLY A 31 18.32 21.69 4.10
N HIS A 32 18.57 20.52 4.69
CA HIS A 32 19.34 19.45 4.04
C HIS A 32 18.51 18.73 2.97
N TRP A 33 19.12 18.32 1.85
CA TRP A 33 18.42 17.71 0.72
C TRP A 33 17.70 16.40 1.07
N ALA A 34 18.24 15.62 2.01
CA ALA A 34 17.65 14.37 2.50
C ALA A 34 16.71 14.58 3.70
N GLN A 35 16.34 15.82 4.02
CA GLN A 35 15.54 16.13 5.21
C GLN A 35 14.22 15.36 5.23
N SER A 36 13.51 15.32 4.10
CA SER A 36 12.23 14.62 4.01
C SER A 36 12.38 13.15 4.36
N GLU A 37 13.36 12.47 3.76
CA GLU A 37 13.62 11.05 3.90
C GLU A 37 14.11 10.70 5.31
N VAL A 38 15.01 11.51 5.88
CA VAL A 38 15.49 11.32 7.25
C VAL A 38 14.34 11.45 8.24
N MET A 39 13.53 12.50 8.13
CA MET A 39 12.39 12.74 9.02
C MET A 39 11.31 11.67 8.86
N ARG A 40 11.07 11.20 7.63
CA ARG A 40 10.20 10.06 7.32
C ARG A 40 10.63 8.81 8.05
N LEU A 41 11.89 8.40 7.88
CA LEU A 41 12.42 7.19 8.49
C LEU A 41 12.50 7.30 10.01
N ALA A 42 12.82 8.47 10.54
CA ALA A 42 12.90 8.68 11.97
C ALA A 42 11.51 8.65 12.63
N THR A 43 10.49 9.19 11.94
CA THR A 43 9.08 9.05 12.37
C THR A 43 8.63 7.60 12.38
N LEU A 44 9.08 6.80 11.41
CA LEU A 44 8.86 5.35 11.35
C LEU A 44 9.78 4.53 12.25
N GLU A 45 10.65 5.19 13.03
CA GLU A 45 11.59 4.57 13.97
C GLU A 45 12.64 3.65 13.31
N LEU A 46 12.85 3.79 12.00
CA LEU A 46 13.83 3.02 11.23
C LEU A 46 15.25 3.58 11.36
N VAL A 47 15.38 4.88 11.60
CA VAL A 47 16.67 5.54 11.87
C VAL A 47 16.62 6.32 13.18
N LYS A 48 17.79 6.50 13.79
CA LYS A 48 17.97 7.27 15.02
C LYS A 48 19.15 8.24 14.84
N GLY A 49 19.05 9.39 15.49
CA GLY A 49 20.18 10.33 15.62
C GLY A 49 21.06 10.02 16.82
N TYR A 50 22.03 10.87 17.05
CA TYR A 50 22.98 10.79 18.14
C TYR A 50 22.45 11.48 19.42
N PRO A 51 23.03 11.19 20.59
CA PRO A 51 22.62 11.82 21.86
C PRO A 51 22.70 13.35 21.87
N ASP A 52 23.52 13.93 20.99
CA ASP A 52 23.70 15.38 20.79
C ASP A 52 22.59 16.03 19.94
N ARG A 53 21.53 15.29 19.57
CA ARG A 53 20.42 15.73 18.70
C ARG A 53 20.85 16.03 17.25
N THR A 54 21.91 15.39 16.77
CA THR A 54 22.32 15.42 15.35
C THR A 54 21.94 14.12 14.65
N TYR A 55 21.75 14.16 13.33
CA TYR A 55 21.64 12.97 12.48
C TYR A 55 22.96 12.65 11.76
N ARG A 56 23.79 13.66 11.50
CA ARG A 56 25.04 13.65 10.73
C ARG A 56 24.83 13.17 9.30
N PRO A 57 24.00 13.86 8.50
CA PRO A 57 23.61 13.40 7.16
C PRO A 57 24.79 13.20 6.21
N ASP A 58 25.79 14.08 6.26
CA ASP A 58 26.96 14.06 5.37
C ASP A 58 28.09 13.13 5.86
N GLN A 59 27.95 12.53 7.04
CA GLN A 59 28.93 11.55 7.51
C GLN A 59 28.82 10.29 6.66
N LEU A 60 29.98 9.75 6.23
CA LEU A 60 30.05 8.45 5.56
C LEU A 60 29.47 7.38 6.49
N VAL A 61 28.58 6.54 5.96
CA VAL A 61 28.05 5.40 6.70
C VAL A 61 29.08 4.29 6.74
N ASP A 62 29.28 3.68 7.90
CA ASP A 62 30.19 2.54 8.03
C ASP A 62 29.51 1.22 7.61
N ARG A 63 30.31 0.19 7.34
CA ARG A 63 29.81 -1.12 6.89
C ARG A 63 28.91 -1.79 7.91
N LEU A 64 29.25 -1.70 9.20
CA LEU A 64 28.46 -2.29 10.27
C LEU A 64 27.08 -1.63 10.42
N GLU A 65 27.04 -0.32 10.36
CA GLU A 65 25.82 0.47 10.39
C GLU A 65 24.95 0.16 9.16
N THR A 66 25.56 0.04 7.98
CA THR A 66 24.87 -0.40 6.75
C THR A 66 24.19 -1.75 6.96
N VAL A 67 24.89 -2.74 7.55
CA VAL A 67 24.32 -4.04 7.89
C VAL A 67 23.13 -3.88 8.83
N VAL A 68 23.30 -3.15 9.93
CA VAL A 68 22.21 -2.95 10.92
C VAL A 68 20.99 -2.29 10.29
N LEU A 69 21.18 -1.24 9.49
CA LEU A 69 20.10 -0.50 8.83
C LEU A 69 19.31 -1.39 7.87
N ILE A 70 19.99 -2.17 7.02
CA ILE A 70 19.33 -3.03 6.03
C ILE A 70 18.62 -4.20 6.72
N ILE A 71 19.23 -4.83 7.72
CA ILE A 71 18.62 -5.93 8.48
C ILE A 71 17.38 -5.44 9.25
N ARG A 72 17.44 -4.24 9.84
CA ARG A 72 16.25 -3.63 10.47
C ARG A 72 15.15 -3.34 9.46
N ALA A 73 15.49 -2.70 8.36
CA ALA A 73 14.52 -2.38 7.32
C ALA A 73 13.88 -3.65 6.75
N GLY A 74 14.66 -4.70 6.51
CA GLY A 74 14.19 -6.01 6.06
C GLY A 74 13.32 -6.78 7.07
N GLY A 75 13.01 -6.22 8.25
CA GLY A 75 12.13 -6.84 9.24
C GLY A 75 12.80 -7.89 10.12
N PHE A 76 14.12 -7.97 10.10
CA PHE A 76 14.90 -8.97 10.84
C PHE A 76 15.42 -8.46 12.19
N ALA A 77 15.00 -7.26 12.62
CA ALA A 77 15.46 -6.64 13.87
C ALA A 77 15.20 -7.53 15.11
N ASP A 78 13.98 -8.03 15.27
CA ASP A 78 13.60 -8.88 16.40
C ASP A 78 14.38 -10.20 16.41
N GLU A 79 14.64 -10.78 15.23
CA GLU A 79 15.41 -12.00 15.10
C GLU A 79 16.87 -11.79 15.50
N ALA A 80 17.46 -10.66 15.09
CA ALA A 80 18.81 -10.28 15.51
C ALA A 80 18.87 -10.05 17.03
N GLU A 81 17.93 -9.29 17.58
CA GLU A 81 17.96 -8.91 19.00
C GLU A 81 17.74 -10.10 19.94
N LYS A 82 16.93 -11.10 19.54
CA LYS A 82 16.75 -12.36 20.30
C LYS A 82 18.04 -13.17 20.45
N ARG A 83 19.01 -13.01 19.55
CA ARG A 83 20.32 -13.69 19.63
C ARG A 83 21.23 -13.11 20.70
N ASN A 84 20.88 -11.95 21.26
CA ASN A 84 21.70 -11.24 22.23
C ASN A 84 21.03 -11.21 23.61
N PRO A 85 21.06 -12.33 24.38
CA PRO A 85 20.35 -12.42 25.67
C PRO A 85 20.89 -11.44 26.73
N GLY A 86 22.05 -10.81 26.53
CA GLY A 86 22.67 -9.86 27.46
C GLY A 86 21.96 -8.50 27.62
N LYS A 87 20.90 -8.21 26.86
CA LYS A 87 20.02 -7.04 27.08
C LYS A 87 18.59 -7.39 27.48
N ALA A 88 18.29 -8.68 27.73
CA ALA A 88 17.05 -9.09 28.37
C ALA A 88 17.21 -8.97 29.89
N LYS A 89 16.71 -7.86 30.45
CA LYS A 89 16.43 -7.60 31.88
C LYS A 89 17.08 -8.54 32.91
N VAL A 90 17.98 -7.97 33.72
CA VAL A 90 18.12 -8.36 35.14
C VAL A 90 16.76 -8.16 35.81
N ALA A 91 16.00 -9.24 35.92
CA ALA A 91 14.80 -9.31 36.73
C ALA A 91 14.72 -10.71 37.35
N GLY A 92 14.95 -10.76 38.66
CA GLY A 92 14.54 -11.88 39.51
C GLY A 92 15.44 -13.10 39.48
N THR A 93 16.19 -13.28 40.56
CA THR A 93 16.74 -14.55 41.03
C THR A 93 15.72 -15.69 40.93
N GLY A 94 16.12 -16.80 40.30
CA GLY A 94 15.34 -18.03 40.29
C GLY A 94 15.84 -19.04 39.27
N ALA A 95 16.89 -19.78 39.62
CA ALA A 95 17.32 -20.94 38.87
C ALA A 95 16.18 -21.98 38.74
N LYS A 96 15.96 -22.51 37.54
CA LYS A 96 15.60 -23.92 37.31
C LYS A 96 15.87 -24.33 35.87
N THR A 97 16.67 -25.37 35.76
CA THR A 97 17.11 -26.11 34.58
C THR A 97 15.92 -26.80 33.89
N GLY A 98 15.72 -26.50 32.60
CA GLY A 98 14.83 -27.25 31.71
C GLY A 98 15.50 -27.40 30.35
N LYS A 99 15.97 -28.61 30.05
CA LYS A 99 16.65 -28.99 28.80
C LYS A 99 15.58 -29.11 27.69
N ALA A 100 15.60 -28.22 26.70
CA ALA A 100 14.81 -28.38 25.48
C ALA A 100 15.56 -29.31 24.50
N PRO A 101 14.90 -30.31 23.88
CA PRO A 101 15.52 -31.18 22.89
C PRO A 101 15.36 -30.61 21.48
N GLY A 102 16.43 -30.69 20.68
CA GLY A 102 16.39 -30.42 19.24
C GLY A 102 17.10 -29.14 18.78
N ALA A 103 18.31 -28.86 19.25
CA ALA A 103 19.21 -27.93 18.57
C ALA A 103 19.98 -28.71 17.50
N SER A 104 19.72 -28.41 16.22
CA SER A 104 20.63 -28.77 15.14
C SER A 104 21.96 -28.05 15.39
N GLU A 105 23.06 -28.79 15.41
CA GLU A 105 24.43 -28.26 15.55
C GLU A 105 24.81 -27.46 14.29
N ASN A 106 24.31 -26.23 14.18
CA ASN A 106 24.89 -25.26 13.23
C ASN A 106 26.22 -24.80 13.81
N LYS A 107 27.32 -25.22 13.17
CA LYS A 107 28.67 -24.72 13.44
C LYS A 107 28.62 -23.18 13.39
N PRO A 108 29.03 -22.45 14.44
CA PRO A 108 28.94 -21.00 14.45
C PRO A 108 29.71 -20.43 13.26
N VAL A 109 29.03 -19.68 12.40
CA VAL A 109 29.69 -19.00 11.28
C VAL A 109 30.64 -17.96 11.88
N ALA A 110 31.90 -17.99 11.45
CA ALA A 110 32.92 -17.08 11.98
C ALA A 110 32.61 -15.65 11.54
N THR A 111 32.33 -14.77 12.51
CA THR A 111 32.18 -13.33 12.32
C THR A 111 33.22 -12.60 13.18
N PRO A 112 33.72 -11.42 12.74
CA PRO A 112 34.59 -10.63 13.59
C PRO A 112 33.83 -10.13 14.82
N ARG A 113 34.57 -9.90 15.90
CA ARG A 113 34.04 -9.23 17.09
C ARG A 113 33.92 -7.73 16.81
N VAL A 114 32.72 -7.21 16.98
CA VAL A 114 32.41 -5.79 16.75
C VAL A 114 31.91 -5.10 18.04
N PRO A 115 32.16 -3.79 18.21
CA PRO A 115 31.82 -3.07 19.45
C PRO A 115 30.32 -2.93 19.70
N TRP A 116 29.51 -2.99 18.65
CA TRP A 116 28.05 -2.97 18.70
C TRP A 116 27.48 -3.74 17.50
N GLY A 117 26.17 -4.01 17.47
CA GLY A 117 25.56 -4.63 16.29
C GLY A 117 25.95 -6.08 16.00
N GLN A 118 26.72 -6.76 16.88
CA GLN A 118 27.19 -8.13 16.68
C GLN A 118 26.08 -9.09 16.21
N ALA A 119 24.94 -9.09 16.89
CA ALA A 119 23.85 -10.00 16.55
C ALA A 119 23.21 -9.73 15.17
N TYR A 120 23.29 -8.49 14.67
CA TYR A 120 22.86 -8.14 13.32
C TYR A 120 23.87 -8.63 12.27
N LEU A 121 25.16 -8.49 12.57
CA LEU A 121 26.23 -9.02 11.72
C LEU A 121 26.14 -10.54 11.61
N ASP A 122 26.01 -11.23 12.75
CA ASP A 122 25.88 -12.69 12.82
C ASP A 122 24.66 -13.17 12.04
N LEU A 123 23.53 -12.47 12.17
CA LEU A 123 22.31 -12.79 11.42
C LEU A 123 22.48 -12.60 9.92
N ALA A 124 23.10 -11.48 9.50
CA ALA A 124 23.33 -11.19 8.09
C ALA A 124 24.21 -12.26 7.43
N VAL A 125 25.24 -12.73 8.15
CA VAL A 125 26.14 -13.77 7.67
C VAL A 125 25.44 -15.14 7.65
N GLU A 126 24.72 -15.51 8.72
CA GLU A 126 23.99 -16.78 8.78
C GLU A 126 22.93 -16.90 7.69
N LYS A 127 22.19 -15.82 7.41
CA LYS A 127 21.19 -15.80 6.34
C LYS A 127 21.81 -15.74 4.95
N GLY A 128 23.14 -15.61 4.84
CA GLY A 128 23.84 -15.45 3.57
C GLY A 128 23.58 -14.11 2.88
N PHE A 129 23.15 -13.09 3.64
CA PHE A 129 22.99 -11.73 3.13
C PHE A 129 24.33 -11.00 3.01
N LEU A 130 25.20 -11.21 3.99
CA LEU A 130 26.59 -10.76 3.99
C LEU A 130 27.51 -11.97 3.86
N LEU A 131 28.41 -11.94 2.90
CA LEU A 131 29.42 -12.98 2.70
C LEU A 131 30.78 -12.42 3.14
N LEU A 132 31.47 -13.14 4.00
CA LEU A 132 32.78 -12.77 4.53
C LEU A 132 33.77 -13.89 4.21
N ASP A 133 34.62 -13.68 3.21
CA ASP A 133 35.65 -14.66 2.84
C ASP A 133 36.72 -14.75 3.94
N ASN A 134 37.16 -13.60 4.44
CA ASN A 134 38.08 -13.46 5.58
C ASN A 134 37.43 -12.63 6.69
N PRO A 135 36.66 -13.25 7.61
CA PRO A 135 35.93 -12.52 8.65
C PRO A 135 36.83 -11.65 9.54
N GLU A 136 38.07 -12.08 9.81
CA GLU A 136 39.03 -11.35 10.63
C GLU A 136 39.52 -10.04 9.98
N GLU A 137 39.49 -9.96 8.64
CA GLU A 137 39.91 -8.80 7.86
C GLU A 137 38.75 -7.85 7.54
N PHE A 138 37.52 -8.18 7.96
CA PHE A 138 36.36 -7.36 7.68
C PHE A 138 36.42 -6.02 8.43
N ASP A 139 36.74 -4.97 7.68
CA ASP A 139 36.76 -3.58 8.15
C ASP A 139 35.34 -3.03 8.37
N TYR A 140 34.77 -3.40 9.52
CA TYR A 140 33.41 -3.04 9.91
C TYR A 140 33.22 -1.54 10.17
N ALA A 141 34.30 -0.82 10.50
CA ALA A 141 34.28 0.61 10.86
C ALA A 141 34.60 1.53 9.67
N GLY A 142 35.17 0.99 8.59
CA GLY A 142 35.41 1.74 7.37
C GLY A 142 34.13 2.09 6.61
N PRO A 143 34.23 3.09 5.70
CA PRO A 143 33.09 3.57 4.93
C PRO A 143 32.57 2.50 3.96
N ALA A 144 31.25 2.37 3.87
CA ALA A 144 30.61 1.45 2.94
C ALA A 144 30.56 2.04 1.53
N THR A 145 30.98 1.25 0.56
CA THR A 145 30.83 1.56 -0.87
C THR A 145 29.42 1.24 -1.34
N ARG A 146 29.03 1.90 -2.42
CA ARG A 146 27.76 1.70 -3.10
C ARG A 146 27.58 0.26 -3.60
N LEU A 147 28.66 -0.40 -4.04
CA LEU A 147 28.64 -1.81 -4.42
C LEU A 147 28.38 -2.73 -3.22
N GLU A 148 29.02 -2.50 -2.07
CA GLU A 148 28.80 -3.32 -0.86
C GLU A 148 27.35 -3.23 -0.39
N VAL A 149 26.76 -2.04 -0.42
CA VAL A 149 25.35 -1.82 -0.09
C VAL A 149 24.44 -2.54 -1.10
N ALA A 150 24.74 -2.47 -2.40
CA ALA A 150 23.98 -3.16 -3.45
C ALA A 150 24.02 -4.68 -3.28
N ARG A 151 25.19 -5.26 -3.02
CA ARG A 151 25.37 -6.70 -2.75
C ARG A 151 24.52 -7.16 -1.57
N LEU A 152 24.53 -6.39 -0.48
CA LEU A 152 23.77 -6.72 0.72
C LEU A 152 22.26 -6.61 0.47
N LEU A 153 21.80 -5.53 -0.17
CA LEU A 153 20.38 -5.35 -0.51
C LEU A 153 19.87 -6.43 -1.48
N ALA A 154 20.63 -6.75 -2.53
CA ALA A 154 20.22 -7.76 -3.51
C ALA A 154 19.91 -9.12 -2.85
N ARG A 155 20.71 -9.51 -1.85
CA ARG A 155 20.51 -10.75 -1.09
C ARG A 155 19.45 -10.61 -0.01
N ALA A 156 19.46 -9.52 0.75
CA ALA A 156 18.50 -9.29 1.84
C ALA A 156 17.05 -9.15 1.34
N LEU A 157 16.87 -8.63 0.13
CA LEU A 157 15.57 -8.52 -0.55
C LEU A 157 15.23 -9.76 -1.38
N TYR A 158 16.07 -10.80 -1.35
CA TYR A 158 15.91 -12.03 -2.13
C TYR A 158 15.74 -11.78 -3.64
N LEU A 159 16.34 -10.70 -4.16
CA LEU A 159 16.41 -10.45 -5.61
C LEU A 159 17.33 -11.49 -6.27
N VAL A 160 18.32 -11.96 -5.51
CA VAL A 160 19.11 -13.15 -5.78
C VAL A 160 19.06 -14.07 -4.56
N SER A 161 19.36 -15.35 -4.76
CA SER A 161 19.46 -16.31 -3.66
C SER A 161 20.56 -15.90 -2.65
N PRO A 162 20.26 -15.80 -1.35
CA PRO A 162 21.29 -15.58 -0.33
C PRO A 162 22.35 -16.68 -0.36
N GLY A 163 23.61 -16.33 -0.06
CA GLY A 163 24.73 -17.27 -0.12
C GLY A 163 25.33 -17.50 -1.52
N ALA A 164 24.70 -17.00 -2.60
CA ALA A 164 25.23 -17.18 -3.95
C ALA A 164 26.51 -16.35 -4.18
N THR A 165 27.60 -17.04 -4.56
CA THR A 165 28.93 -16.47 -4.87
C THR A 165 29.28 -16.56 -6.36
N ALA A 166 28.87 -17.63 -7.05
CA ALA A 166 29.17 -17.83 -8.47
C ALA A 166 27.89 -17.74 -9.32
N GLY A 167 27.82 -16.72 -10.19
CA GLY A 167 26.69 -16.53 -11.11
C GLY A 167 25.33 -16.39 -10.40
N PRO A 168 25.15 -15.42 -9.47
CA PRO A 168 23.90 -15.23 -8.77
C PRO A 168 22.77 -15.00 -9.78
N GLN A 169 21.88 -15.97 -9.92
CA GLN A 169 20.71 -15.84 -10.80
C GLN A 169 19.62 -15.05 -10.10
N LEU A 170 18.87 -14.26 -10.88
CA LEU A 170 17.68 -13.57 -10.40
C LEU A 170 16.68 -14.60 -9.86
N SER A 171 16.09 -14.31 -8.71
CA SER A 171 15.16 -15.21 -8.04
C SER A 171 13.85 -15.35 -8.83
N GLU A 172 13.54 -16.56 -9.31
CA GLU A 172 12.26 -16.88 -9.97
C GLU A 172 11.03 -16.66 -9.07
N LYS A 173 11.22 -16.62 -7.74
CA LYS A 173 10.11 -16.46 -6.78
C LYS A 173 9.48 -15.07 -6.78
N ASN A 174 10.17 -14.07 -7.33
CA ASN A 174 9.68 -12.69 -7.44
C ASN A 174 9.21 -12.41 -8.87
N GLY A 175 8.34 -13.29 -9.41
CA GLY A 175 7.94 -13.48 -10.81
C GLY A 175 7.29 -12.31 -11.57
N SER A 176 7.54 -11.06 -11.17
CA SER A 176 7.25 -9.84 -11.94
C SER A 176 8.46 -8.92 -12.11
N PHE A 177 9.57 -9.17 -11.41
CA PHE A 177 10.76 -8.27 -11.43
C PHE A 177 11.94 -8.83 -12.21
N ALA A 178 11.97 -10.15 -12.46
CA ALA A 178 12.98 -10.76 -13.33
C ALA A 178 12.91 -10.20 -14.76
N ASP A 179 11.71 -9.89 -15.26
CA ASP A 179 11.51 -9.21 -16.55
C ASP A 179 12.05 -7.77 -16.52
N GLY A 180 11.77 -7.01 -15.46
CA GLY A 180 12.24 -5.63 -15.32
C GLY A 180 13.76 -5.48 -15.18
N ALA A 181 14.48 -6.51 -14.72
CA ALA A 181 15.94 -6.49 -14.63
C ALA A 181 16.63 -6.70 -15.98
N ALA A 182 15.98 -7.38 -16.93
CA ALA A 182 16.44 -7.44 -18.31
C ALA A 182 16.24 -6.10 -19.04
N ASP A 183 15.24 -5.31 -18.63
CA ASP A 183 14.93 -3.99 -19.19
C ASP A 183 15.82 -2.85 -18.63
N VAL A 184 16.54 -3.07 -17.53
CA VAL A 184 17.51 -2.09 -17.02
C VAL A 184 18.69 -2.02 -17.98
N LYS A 185 18.81 -0.88 -18.68
CA LYS A 185 19.97 -0.59 -19.51
C LYS A 185 21.26 -0.72 -18.67
N PRO A 186 22.27 -1.44 -19.16
CA PRO A 186 23.63 -1.48 -18.61
C PRO A 186 24.15 -0.11 -18.18
N PHE A 187 24.75 -0.03 -16.99
CA PHE A 187 25.44 1.19 -16.57
C PHE A 187 26.78 1.31 -17.30
N SER A 188 27.18 2.53 -17.63
CA SER A 188 28.39 2.79 -18.41
C SER A 188 29.69 2.36 -17.71
N ASP A 189 29.67 2.24 -16.38
CA ASP A 189 30.78 1.85 -15.53
C ASP A 189 30.59 0.46 -14.89
N GLU A 190 29.58 -0.32 -15.27
CA GLU A 190 29.38 -1.65 -14.67
C GLU A 190 30.51 -2.63 -15.03
N ALA A 191 31.20 -2.42 -16.14
CA ALA A 191 32.32 -3.26 -16.57
C ALA A 191 33.56 -3.11 -15.65
N THR A 192 33.57 -2.14 -14.73
CA THR A 192 34.64 -1.99 -13.73
C THR A 192 34.52 -2.99 -12.58
N VAL A 193 33.43 -3.77 -12.51
CA VAL A 193 33.21 -4.79 -11.49
C VAL A 193 33.01 -6.17 -12.13
N PRO A 194 33.26 -7.27 -11.38
CA PRO A 194 33.02 -8.63 -11.86
C PRO A 194 31.58 -8.88 -12.37
N PRO A 195 31.38 -9.80 -13.33
CA PRO A 195 30.05 -10.09 -13.89
C PRO A 195 28.97 -10.42 -12.85
N GLU A 196 29.32 -11.13 -11.78
CA GLU A 196 28.42 -11.45 -10.68
C GLU A 196 27.87 -10.19 -9.98
N ASP A 197 28.69 -9.14 -9.84
CA ASP A 197 28.29 -7.88 -9.24
C ASP A 197 27.42 -7.04 -10.18
N GLN A 198 27.65 -7.13 -11.49
CA GLN A 198 26.81 -6.47 -12.49
C GLN A 198 25.36 -6.95 -12.36
N VAL A 199 25.14 -8.25 -12.13
CA VAL A 199 23.80 -8.80 -11.89
C VAL A 199 23.17 -8.22 -10.64
N LEU A 200 23.92 -8.12 -9.53
CA LEU A 200 23.42 -7.57 -8.27
C LEU A 200 23.07 -6.08 -8.40
N ILE A 201 23.92 -5.30 -9.07
CA ILE A 201 23.69 -3.88 -9.38
C ILE A 201 22.40 -3.70 -10.18
N ARG A 202 22.23 -4.46 -11.27
CA ARG A 202 21.03 -4.40 -12.11
C ARG A 202 19.78 -4.85 -11.35
N ALA A 203 19.90 -5.86 -10.48
CA ALA A 203 18.79 -6.32 -9.66
C ALA A 203 18.26 -5.23 -8.72
N VAL A 204 19.13 -4.56 -7.97
CA VAL A 204 18.70 -3.47 -7.05
C VAL A 204 18.21 -2.23 -7.80
N ALA A 205 18.68 -2.01 -9.04
CA ALA A 205 18.18 -0.98 -9.92
C ALA A 205 16.78 -1.29 -10.46
N ALA A 206 16.55 -2.53 -10.91
CA ALA A 206 15.25 -3.02 -11.37
C ALA A 206 14.19 -3.00 -10.27
N ALA A 207 14.60 -3.35 -9.04
CA ALA A 207 13.76 -3.21 -7.85
C ALA A 207 13.47 -1.74 -7.48
N GLY A 208 14.11 -0.77 -8.14
CA GLY A 208 13.93 0.65 -7.90
C GLY A 208 14.46 1.15 -6.56
N VAL A 209 15.35 0.38 -5.92
CA VAL A 209 15.91 0.67 -4.60
C VAL A 209 17.18 1.50 -4.72
N MET A 210 18.07 1.13 -5.66
CA MET A 210 19.29 1.89 -5.97
C MET A 210 19.34 2.23 -7.47
N THR A 211 19.20 3.51 -7.81
CA THR A 211 19.21 4.00 -9.20
C THR A 211 20.58 4.53 -9.60
N GLY A 212 20.96 4.44 -10.88
CA GLY A 212 22.14 5.14 -11.38
C GLY A 212 22.00 6.66 -11.40
N TYR A 213 23.07 7.33 -11.81
CA TYR A 213 23.15 8.78 -11.95
C TYR A 213 22.70 9.23 -13.35
N PRO A 214 22.35 10.53 -13.53
CA PRO A 214 21.94 11.06 -14.84
C PRO A 214 22.98 10.90 -15.96
N ASP A 215 24.25 10.73 -15.62
CA ASP A 215 25.35 10.46 -16.56
C ASP A 215 25.41 8.99 -17.02
N GLY A 216 24.48 8.14 -16.55
CA GLY A 216 24.43 6.72 -16.90
C GLY A 216 25.42 5.84 -16.12
N THR A 217 26.03 6.35 -15.03
CA THR A 217 26.92 5.58 -14.16
C THR A 217 26.17 5.01 -12.94
N PHE A 218 26.69 3.93 -12.37
CA PHE A 218 26.29 3.41 -11.06
C PHE A 218 27.20 3.88 -9.93
N ARG A 219 28.50 4.08 -10.21
CA ARG A 219 29.59 4.45 -9.29
C ARG A 219 29.81 3.43 -8.16
N PRO A 220 30.19 2.18 -8.49
CA PRO A 220 30.27 1.09 -7.51
C PRO A 220 31.25 1.36 -6.36
N GLY A 221 32.38 2.03 -6.63
CA GLY A 221 33.38 2.38 -5.63
C GLY A 221 33.08 3.63 -4.80
N GLN A 222 31.98 4.35 -5.08
CA GLN A 222 31.65 5.56 -4.34
C GLN A 222 31.20 5.22 -2.92
N TYR A 223 31.75 5.90 -1.91
CA TYR A 223 31.27 5.80 -0.53
C TYR A 223 29.92 6.50 -0.35
N LEU A 224 29.07 5.91 0.48
CA LEU A 224 27.75 6.46 0.79
C LEU A 224 27.77 7.25 2.09
N THR A 225 26.98 8.33 2.13
CA THR A 225 26.66 9.07 3.34
C THR A 225 25.45 8.46 4.05
N ARG A 226 25.21 8.87 5.30
CA ARG A 226 23.99 8.52 6.04
C ARG A 226 22.74 9.07 5.34
N ALA A 227 22.83 10.23 4.69
CA ALA A 227 21.76 10.78 3.86
C ALA A 227 21.45 9.90 2.64
N ASP A 228 22.47 9.36 1.97
CA ASP A 228 22.26 8.41 0.87
C ASP A 228 21.53 7.14 1.34
N MET A 229 21.92 6.63 2.51
CA MET A 229 21.22 5.49 3.12
C MET A 229 19.78 5.82 3.46
N ALA A 230 19.48 7.03 3.95
CA ALA A 230 18.11 7.44 4.21
C ALA A 230 17.25 7.41 2.92
N VAL A 231 17.80 7.84 1.79
CA VAL A 231 17.08 7.77 0.50
C VAL A 231 16.85 6.33 0.05
N ILE A 232 17.87 5.48 0.17
CA ILE A 232 17.76 4.05 -0.17
C ILE A 232 16.68 3.36 0.68
N LEU A 233 16.71 3.57 2.00
CA LEU A 233 15.73 3.01 2.92
C LEU A 233 14.31 3.56 2.69
N SER A 234 14.19 4.85 2.35
CA SER A 234 12.90 5.47 1.99
C SER A 234 12.30 4.78 0.75
N ARG A 235 13.12 4.51 -0.28
CA ARG A 235 12.68 3.78 -1.48
C ARG A 235 12.23 2.36 -1.19
N LEU A 236 12.83 1.68 -0.20
CA LEU A 236 12.35 0.36 0.22
C LEU A 236 10.89 0.40 0.69
N ILE A 237 10.48 1.48 1.37
CA ILE A 237 9.09 1.66 1.81
C ILE A 237 8.18 1.98 0.62
N ASP A 238 8.65 2.82 -0.31
CA ASP A 238 7.85 3.23 -1.47
C ASP A 238 7.59 2.07 -2.42
N ARG A 239 8.56 1.15 -2.55
CA ARG A 239 8.49 -0.06 -3.35
C ARG A 239 7.82 -1.24 -2.61
N GLY A 240 7.37 -1.04 -1.38
CA GLY A 240 6.65 -2.06 -0.62
C GLY A 240 7.52 -3.17 -0.01
N TRP A 241 8.85 -3.05 -0.09
CA TRP A 241 9.79 -3.98 0.57
C TRP A 241 9.72 -3.89 2.10
N VAL A 242 9.41 -2.70 2.61
CA VAL A 242 9.26 -2.44 4.05
C VAL A 242 7.85 -2.02 4.35
N LYS A 243 7.12 -2.84 5.11
CA LYS A 243 5.78 -2.49 5.57
C LYS A 243 5.88 -1.63 6.82
N ALA A 244 5.52 -0.36 6.71
CA ALA A 244 5.27 0.48 7.89
C ALA A 244 4.15 -0.15 8.74
N THR A 245 4.17 0.07 10.06
CA THR A 245 3.11 -0.40 10.96
C THR A 245 1.75 0.01 10.43
N ALA A 246 0.79 -0.93 10.43
CA ALA A 246 -0.56 -0.68 9.95
C ALA A 246 -1.16 0.59 10.59
N GLY A 247 -1.74 1.46 9.76
CA GLY A 247 -2.36 2.71 10.21
C GLY A 247 -1.41 3.89 10.43
N ARG A 248 -0.09 3.70 10.34
CA ARG A 248 0.87 4.82 10.43
C ARG A 248 1.03 5.57 9.12
N ARG A 249 0.92 4.88 7.97
CA ARG A 249 0.99 5.46 6.62
C ARG A 249 -0.44 5.62 6.06
N LEU A 250 -0.81 6.84 5.71
CA LEU A 250 -2.10 7.21 5.16
C LEU A 250 -1.90 7.85 3.79
N ALA A 251 -2.87 7.68 2.89
CA ALA A 251 -2.88 8.34 1.60
C ALA A 251 -4.28 8.90 1.33
N GLY A 252 -4.34 10.09 0.74
CA GLY A 252 -5.61 10.74 0.43
C GLY A 252 -5.41 12.17 -0.08
N TRP A 253 -6.51 12.82 -0.43
CA TRP A 253 -6.55 14.22 -0.79
C TRP A 253 -6.70 15.09 0.45
N ILE A 254 -5.90 16.14 0.55
CA ILE A 254 -6.10 17.19 1.56
C ILE A 254 -7.30 18.01 1.13
N SER A 255 -8.45 17.76 1.77
CA SER A 255 -9.72 18.44 1.50
C SER A 255 -9.94 19.65 2.41
N ARG A 256 -9.19 19.74 3.51
CA ARG A 256 -9.21 20.88 4.42
C ARG A 256 -7.86 21.06 5.12
N VAL A 257 -7.46 22.31 5.29
CA VAL A 257 -6.34 22.71 6.16
C VAL A 257 -6.86 23.82 7.06
N GLU A 258 -6.81 23.62 8.38
CA GLU A 258 -7.23 24.63 9.35
C GLU A 258 -6.13 24.91 10.37
N THR A 259 -6.01 26.17 10.76
CA THR A 259 -5.22 26.59 11.90
C THR A 259 -6.12 27.40 12.83
N GLN A 260 -6.46 26.84 14.00
CA GLN A 260 -7.29 27.50 15.00
C GLN A 260 -6.55 27.57 16.33
N LYS A 261 -6.35 28.78 16.87
CA LYS A 261 -5.71 29.02 18.18
C LYS A 261 -4.36 28.28 18.35
N GLY A 262 -3.54 28.24 17.30
CA GLY A 262 -2.23 27.56 17.30
C GLY A 262 -2.29 26.04 17.13
N ARG A 263 -3.47 25.44 16.95
CA ARG A 263 -3.60 24.02 16.57
C ARG A 263 -3.84 23.92 15.08
N ARG A 264 -3.01 23.15 14.39
CA ARG A 264 -3.15 22.86 12.96
C ARG A 264 -3.83 21.51 12.78
N GLU A 265 -4.73 21.41 11.82
CA GLU A 265 -5.45 20.19 11.46
C GLU A 265 -5.55 20.06 9.94
N VAL A 266 -5.45 18.83 9.44
CA VAL A 266 -5.75 18.49 8.06
C VAL A 266 -6.85 17.46 7.99
N GLU A 267 -7.71 17.59 6.99
CA GLU A 267 -8.73 16.60 6.63
C GLU A 267 -8.28 15.87 5.38
N LEU A 268 -8.11 14.55 5.48
CA LEU A 268 -7.73 13.67 4.39
C LEU A 268 -8.95 12.89 3.90
N THR A 269 -9.27 13.02 2.63
CA THR A 269 -10.33 12.24 1.97
C THR A 269 -9.71 11.16 1.10
N SER A 270 -10.18 9.92 1.26
CA SER A 270 -9.76 8.75 0.49
C SER A 270 -10.98 7.93 0.04
N LEU A 271 -10.76 6.90 -0.78
CA LEU A 271 -11.79 5.92 -1.17
C LEU A 271 -12.44 5.19 0.02
N THR A 272 -11.79 5.23 1.19
CA THR A 272 -12.28 4.57 2.42
C THR A 272 -13.01 5.53 3.36
N GLY A 273 -13.10 6.80 2.99
CA GLY A 273 -13.74 7.86 3.78
C GLY A 273 -12.78 8.98 4.14
N THR A 274 -13.24 9.83 5.05
CA THR A 274 -12.55 11.06 5.46
C THR A 274 -12.02 10.96 6.88
N GLN A 275 -10.79 11.42 7.11
CA GLN A 275 -10.12 11.40 8.41
C GLN A 275 -9.52 12.77 8.74
N LYS A 276 -9.74 13.23 9.97
CA LYS A 276 -9.13 14.45 10.52
C LYS A 276 -7.87 14.10 11.30
N LEU A 277 -6.80 14.86 11.08
CA LEU A 277 -5.49 14.64 11.68
C LEU A 277 -4.95 15.95 12.24
N GLN A 278 -4.62 15.93 13.53
CA GLN A 278 -3.86 17.02 14.15
C GLN A 278 -2.45 17.04 13.58
N VAL A 279 -1.95 18.24 13.29
CA VAL A 279 -0.61 18.50 12.74
C VAL A 279 0.18 19.31 13.76
N PRO A 280 1.10 18.69 14.53
CA PRO A 280 1.87 19.39 15.54
C PRO A 280 2.86 20.38 14.89
N ASP A 281 3.33 21.38 15.64
CA ASP A 281 4.16 22.48 15.11
C ASP A 281 5.47 22.01 14.44
N TYR A 282 6.03 20.91 14.93
CA TYR A 282 7.24 20.30 14.39
C TYR A 282 7.00 19.43 13.15
N ALA A 283 5.74 19.16 12.79
CA ALA A 283 5.44 18.44 11.57
C ALA A 283 5.94 19.22 10.35
N ARG A 284 6.28 18.48 9.29
CA ARG A 284 6.74 19.06 8.03
C ARG A 284 5.93 18.52 6.86
N CYS A 285 5.60 19.42 5.96
CA CYS A 285 4.98 19.13 4.69
C CYS A 285 6.03 19.33 3.59
N TYR A 286 6.06 18.41 2.64
CA TYR A 286 7.05 18.37 1.57
C TYR A 286 6.37 18.23 0.22
N ARG A 287 7.01 18.73 -0.83
CA ARG A 287 6.66 18.48 -2.22
C ARG A 287 7.96 18.34 -3.01
N ASP A 288 8.09 17.27 -3.78
CA ASP A 288 9.30 16.99 -4.57
C ASP A 288 10.59 17.07 -3.73
N GLY A 289 10.52 16.54 -2.49
CA GLY A 289 11.62 16.54 -1.52
C GLY A 289 11.88 17.87 -0.79
N LYS A 290 11.23 18.96 -1.18
CA LYS A 290 11.41 20.30 -0.57
C LYS A 290 10.30 20.62 0.42
N GLU A 291 10.61 21.33 1.50
CA GLU A 291 9.58 21.82 2.43
C GLU A 291 8.53 22.68 1.69
N TRP A 292 7.27 22.47 2.04
CA TRP A 292 6.11 23.14 1.45
C TRP A 292 5.21 23.71 2.54
N PRO A 293 4.66 24.93 2.38
CA PRO A 293 3.71 25.48 3.34
C PRO A 293 2.44 24.63 3.44
N LEU A 294 2.12 24.14 4.63
CA LEU A 294 0.95 23.29 4.85
C LEU A 294 -0.35 23.99 4.43
N GLU A 295 -0.43 25.30 4.63
CA GLU A 295 -1.57 26.15 4.30
C GLU A 295 -1.83 26.20 2.79
N GLN A 296 -0.82 25.87 1.97
CA GLN A 296 -0.92 25.76 0.51
C GLN A 296 -1.07 24.32 0.03
N ALA A 297 -1.30 23.36 0.94
CA ALA A 297 -1.43 21.94 0.61
C ALA A 297 -2.86 21.52 0.22
N LEU A 298 -3.83 22.45 0.23
CA LEU A 298 -5.21 22.15 -0.17
C LEU A 298 -5.26 21.63 -1.62
N ASN A 299 -6.09 20.61 -1.86
CA ASN A 299 -6.25 19.93 -3.15
C ASN A 299 -5.00 19.21 -3.66
N PHE A 300 -4.03 18.91 -2.79
CA PHE A 300 -3.01 17.92 -3.09
C PHE A 300 -3.44 16.55 -2.62
N ARG A 301 -3.13 15.54 -3.43
CA ARG A 301 -3.01 14.18 -2.95
C ARG A 301 -1.69 14.09 -2.20
N CYS A 302 -1.70 13.42 -1.07
CA CYS A 302 -0.53 13.28 -0.22
C CYS A 302 -0.39 11.87 0.35
N GLU A 303 0.85 11.55 0.70
CA GLU A 303 1.18 10.55 1.70
C GLU A 303 1.37 11.22 3.05
N VAL A 304 0.82 10.65 4.12
CA VAL A 304 0.98 11.13 5.49
C VAL A 304 1.49 10.00 6.37
N ILE A 305 2.51 10.29 7.17
CA ILE A 305 2.98 9.41 8.23
C ILE A 305 2.61 10.01 9.58
N THR A 306 2.05 9.15 10.42
CA THR A 306 1.62 9.50 11.76
C THR A 306 2.55 8.98 12.85
N ASP A 307 2.59 9.70 13.96
CA ASP A 307 3.24 9.25 15.19
C ASP A 307 2.38 8.22 15.96
N GLY A 308 2.87 7.76 17.10
CA GLY A 308 2.12 6.85 17.99
C GLY A 308 0.81 7.45 18.55
N ARG A 309 0.59 8.77 18.43
CA ARG A 309 -0.64 9.47 18.85
C ARG A 309 -1.58 9.73 17.67
N ARG A 310 -1.31 9.17 16.50
CA ARG A 310 -2.04 9.39 15.24
C ARG A 310 -2.06 10.86 14.79
N GLN A 311 -1.05 11.64 15.15
CA GLN A 311 -0.84 12.99 14.63
C GLN A 311 -0.05 12.93 13.33
N ALA A 312 -0.37 13.78 12.35
CA ALA A 312 0.35 13.83 11.07
C ALA A 312 1.69 14.58 11.26
N VAL A 313 2.80 13.84 11.27
CA VAL A 313 4.14 14.40 11.55
C VAL A 313 4.96 14.61 10.27
N TRP A 314 4.71 13.81 9.25
CA TRP A 314 5.34 13.95 7.94
C TRP A 314 4.27 13.87 6.86
N ILE A 315 4.22 14.86 5.99
CA ILE A 315 3.25 14.96 4.89
C ILE A 315 4.04 15.16 3.60
N ASN A 316 3.84 14.32 2.59
CA ASN A 316 4.44 14.48 1.28
C ASN A 316 3.36 14.64 0.22
N LEU A 317 3.36 15.78 -0.43
CA LEU A 317 2.45 16.15 -1.50
C LEU A 317 2.93 15.51 -2.79
N LEU A 318 2.01 14.86 -3.49
CA LEU A 318 2.26 14.12 -4.71
C LEU A 318 1.74 14.94 -5.89
N GLU A 319 0.47 14.75 -6.24
CA GLU A 319 -0.20 15.46 -7.33
C GLU A 319 -1.16 16.51 -6.79
N GLN A 320 -1.24 17.66 -7.47
CA GLN A 320 -2.25 18.67 -7.19
C GLN A 320 -3.42 18.49 -8.15
N ARG A 321 -4.66 18.66 -7.70
CA ARG A 321 -5.79 18.77 -8.62
C ARG A 321 -5.54 19.96 -9.55
N ASP A 322 -5.60 19.72 -10.85
CA ASP A 322 -5.57 20.82 -11.80
C ASP A 322 -6.89 21.60 -11.68
N SER A 323 -6.80 22.87 -11.30
CA SER A 323 -7.94 23.77 -11.20
C SER A 323 -8.64 23.99 -12.55
N ARG A 324 -7.96 23.70 -13.67
CA ARG A 324 -8.51 23.73 -15.04
C ARG A 324 -9.25 22.46 -15.43
N THR A 325 -9.07 21.37 -14.68
CA THR A 325 -9.80 20.11 -14.86
C THR A 325 -10.95 20.01 -13.88
N GLY A 326 -11.56 21.14 -13.50
CA GLY A 326 -12.97 21.10 -13.10
C GLY A 326 -13.66 20.23 -14.13
N LEU A 327 -14.22 19.09 -13.69
CA LEU A 327 -14.75 18.06 -14.58
C LEU A 327 -15.39 18.75 -15.76
N ASP A 328 -14.90 18.51 -16.98
CA ASP A 328 -15.64 18.93 -18.15
C ASP A 328 -16.92 18.09 -18.16
N LYS A 329 -17.95 18.62 -17.49
CA LYS A 329 -19.24 17.96 -17.27
C LYS A 329 -20.00 17.78 -18.58
N THR A 330 -19.43 18.20 -19.71
CA THR A 330 -20.02 18.07 -21.04
C THR A 330 -19.86 16.67 -21.63
N SER A 331 -18.91 15.84 -21.14
CA SER A 331 -18.72 14.45 -21.57
C SER A 331 -18.72 13.46 -20.39
N LEU A 332 -19.85 13.39 -19.67
CA LEU A 332 -20.05 12.44 -18.57
C LEU A 332 -20.63 11.12 -19.11
N GLU A 333 -19.85 10.04 -19.06
CA GLU A 333 -20.40 8.70 -19.26
C GLU A 333 -21.09 8.27 -17.96
N LYS A 334 -22.32 7.74 -18.07
CA LYS A 334 -23.06 7.16 -16.96
C LYS A 334 -23.27 5.68 -17.20
N ILE A 335 -22.91 4.86 -16.23
CA ILE A 335 -23.12 3.42 -16.26
C ILE A 335 -24.00 3.04 -15.07
N ARG A 336 -25.12 2.39 -15.35
CA ARG A 336 -25.95 1.74 -14.33
C ARG A 336 -25.63 0.25 -14.30
N GLY A 337 -25.59 -0.33 -13.12
CA GLY A 337 -25.40 -1.76 -12.98
C GLY A 337 -25.44 -2.24 -11.54
N SER A 338 -25.06 -3.49 -11.33
CA SER A 338 -24.87 -4.05 -9.99
C SER A 338 -23.40 -4.28 -9.72
N VAL A 339 -22.96 -3.96 -8.51
CA VAL A 339 -21.60 -4.20 -8.04
C VAL A 339 -21.32 -5.71 -8.04
N LYS A 340 -20.18 -6.11 -8.61
CA LYS A 340 -19.62 -7.46 -8.49
C LYS A 340 -18.52 -7.51 -7.44
N SER A 341 -17.59 -6.57 -7.48
CA SER A 341 -16.52 -6.45 -6.50
C SER A 341 -15.92 -5.04 -6.47
N VAL A 342 -15.24 -4.74 -5.38
CA VAL A 342 -14.41 -3.55 -5.21
C VAL A 342 -13.03 -4.01 -4.78
N ALA A 343 -12.00 -3.60 -5.49
CA ALA A 343 -10.60 -3.80 -5.11
C ALA A 343 -9.99 -2.43 -4.77
N LEU A 344 -9.43 -2.31 -3.57
CA LEU A 344 -8.74 -1.10 -3.11
C LEU A 344 -7.30 -1.48 -2.76
N GLY A 345 -6.32 -0.82 -3.37
CA GLY A 345 -4.91 -1.22 -3.28
C GLY A 345 -4.02 -0.33 -4.15
N GLU A 346 -3.09 -0.95 -4.88
CA GLU A 346 -2.27 -0.27 -5.89
C GLU A 346 -3.14 0.24 -7.04
N ASP A 347 -3.96 -0.66 -7.59
CA ASP A 347 -5.02 -0.33 -8.53
C ASP A 347 -6.38 -0.37 -7.81
N ASN A 348 -7.07 0.77 -7.81
CA ASN A 348 -8.40 0.87 -7.25
C ASN A 348 -9.43 0.61 -8.36
N LEU A 349 -10.19 -0.48 -8.23
CA LEU A 349 -11.11 -0.95 -9.26
C LEU A 349 -12.50 -1.18 -8.69
N LEU A 350 -13.51 -0.75 -9.44
CA LEU A 350 -14.89 -1.13 -9.27
C LEU A 350 -15.30 -2.04 -10.43
N VAL A 351 -15.70 -3.26 -10.11
CA VAL A 351 -16.22 -4.21 -11.10
C VAL A 351 -17.73 -4.23 -11.01
N LEU A 352 -18.39 -3.93 -12.12
CA LEU A 352 -19.84 -3.95 -12.27
C LEU A 352 -20.27 -5.03 -13.27
N SER A 353 -21.50 -5.50 -13.11
CA SER A 353 -22.29 -6.00 -14.22
C SER A 353 -23.26 -4.92 -14.63
N ASP A 354 -23.14 -4.39 -15.84
CA ASP A 354 -24.02 -3.32 -16.32
C ASP A 354 -25.45 -3.84 -16.64
N MET A 355 -26.29 -2.96 -17.19
CA MET A 355 -27.65 -3.29 -17.62
C MET A 355 -27.71 -4.22 -18.85
N ASN A 356 -26.62 -4.38 -19.59
CA ASN A 356 -26.49 -5.35 -20.70
C ASN A 356 -25.95 -6.71 -20.24
N CYS A 357 -25.75 -6.89 -18.93
CA CYS A 357 -25.08 -8.04 -18.31
C CYS A 357 -23.60 -8.18 -18.68
N GLU A 358 -22.95 -7.09 -19.10
CA GLU A 358 -21.52 -7.07 -19.40
C GLU A 358 -20.71 -6.71 -18.15
N ASN A 359 -19.54 -7.34 -18.02
CA ASN A 359 -18.61 -7.01 -16.94
C ASN A 359 -17.83 -5.76 -17.31
N ARG A 360 -17.93 -4.73 -16.47
CA ARG A 360 -17.17 -3.49 -16.61
C ARG A 360 -16.19 -3.39 -15.44
N ALA A 361 -14.89 -3.47 -15.70
CA ALA A 361 -13.85 -3.19 -14.72
C ALA A 361 -13.43 -1.72 -14.88
N LEU A 362 -13.77 -0.90 -13.90
CA LEU A 362 -13.62 0.55 -13.98
C LEU A 362 -12.58 1.03 -12.96
N LEU A 363 -11.61 1.83 -13.40
CA LEU A 363 -10.63 2.45 -12.52
C LEU A 363 -11.31 3.52 -11.66
N LEU A 364 -11.01 3.53 -10.36
CA LEU A 364 -11.47 4.56 -9.45
C LEU A 364 -10.50 5.72 -9.46
N ALA A 365 -11.01 6.93 -9.73
CA ALA A 365 -10.28 8.14 -9.41
C ALA A 365 -10.03 8.18 -7.90
N TRP A 366 -8.89 8.73 -7.48
CA TRP A 366 -8.50 8.72 -6.06
C TRP A 366 -9.43 9.52 -5.16
N ASP A 367 -10.14 10.49 -5.74
CA ASP A 367 -11.15 11.30 -5.09
C ASP A 367 -12.58 10.85 -5.39
N ALA A 368 -12.75 9.64 -5.93
CA ALA A 368 -14.07 9.13 -6.18
C ALA A 368 -14.90 9.09 -4.89
N VAL A 369 -16.16 9.49 -4.99
CA VAL A 369 -17.09 9.50 -3.86
C VAL A 369 -18.19 8.47 -4.04
N VAL A 370 -18.70 7.97 -2.90
CA VAL A 370 -19.90 7.15 -2.87
C VAL A 370 -20.98 7.92 -2.12
N GLU A 371 -22.18 7.99 -2.70
CA GLU A 371 -23.37 8.61 -2.13
C GLU A 371 -24.50 7.58 -1.98
N GLY A 372 -25.49 7.91 -1.13
CA GLY A 372 -26.66 7.05 -0.87
C GLY A 372 -26.76 6.61 0.59
N LYS A 373 -27.90 6.00 0.96
CA LYS A 373 -28.26 5.67 2.36
C LYS A 373 -27.19 4.88 3.13
N ASN A 374 -26.39 4.06 2.44
CA ASN A 374 -25.40 3.16 3.04
C ASN A 374 -23.94 3.53 2.75
N ALA A 375 -23.64 4.72 2.21
CA ALA A 375 -22.30 5.09 1.72
C ALA A 375 -21.26 5.50 2.79
N ARG A 376 -21.46 5.14 4.07
CA ARG A 376 -20.70 5.70 5.20
C ARG A 376 -19.18 5.42 5.18
N GLN A 377 -18.74 4.36 4.49
CA GLN A 377 -17.32 3.97 4.38
C GLN A 377 -16.82 4.09 2.94
N GLY A 378 -17.43 4.97 2.13
CA GLY A 378 -17.07 5.15 0.73
C GLY A 378 -17.23 3.84 -0.06
N PHE A 379 -16.20 3.48 -0.83
CA PHE A 379 -16.24 2.28 -1.68
C PHE A 379 -16.23 0.96 -0.87
N LYS A 380 -15.81 0.97 0.40
CA LYS A 380 -15.94 -0.21 1.28
C LYS A 380 -17.38 -0.53 1.65
N SER A 381 -18.30 0.42 1.47
CA SER A 381 -19.72 0.20 1.75
C SER A 381 -20.43 -0.60 0.66
N LEU A 382 -19.87 -0.65 -0.56
CA LEU A 382 -20.47 -1.34 -1.69
C LEU A 382 -20.35 -2.87 -1.54
N LYS A 383 -21.47 -3.57 -1.70
CA LYS A 383 -21.56 -5.03 -1.60
C LYS A 383 -21.91 -5.64 -2.95
N PRO A 384 -21.49 -6.89 -3.21
CA PRO A 384 -21.94 -7.62 -4.39
C PRO A 384 -23.48 -7.65 -4.46
N GLY A 385 -24.02 -7.23 -5.60
CA GLY A 385 -25.46 -7.11 -5.85
C GLY A 385 -26.06 -5.72 -5.61
N ASP A 386 -25.35 -4.80 -4.96
CA ASP A 386 -25.82 -3.42 -4.81
C ASP A 386 -25.97 -2.78 -6.20
N PHE A 387 -27.14 -2.20 -6.48
CA PHE A 387 -27.35 -1.43 -7.69
C PHE A 387 -26.82 -0.02 -7.54
N VAL A 388 -26.09 0.45 -8.55
CA VAL A 388 -25.41 1.74 -8.54
C VAL A 388 -25.55 2.46 -9.87
N ASP A 389 -25.57 3.79 -9.79
CA ASP A 389 -25.23 4.68 -10.90
C ASP A 389 -23.79 5.16 -10.74
N VAL A 390 -22.99 4.99 -11.79
CA VAL A 390 -21.58 5.37 -11.82
C VAL A 390 -21.36 6.44 -12.86
N GLU A 391 -20.71 7.52 -12.47
CA GLU A 391 -20.32 8.61 -13.36
C GLU A 391 -18.80 8.57 -13.57
N LEU A 392 -18.41 8.63 -14.85
CA LEU A 392 -17.01 8.59 -15.27
C LEU A 392 -16.55 9.92 -15.84
N ALA A 393 -15.29 10.25 -15.58
CA ALA A 393 -14.56 11.33 -16.21
C ALA A 393 -13.21 10.79 -16.66
N ARG A 394 -12.87 10.97 -17.95
CA ARG A 394 -11.59 10.49 -18.54
C ARG A 394 -11.34 8.99 -18.29
N GLY A 395 -12.40 8.16 -18.36
CA GLY A 395 -12.32 6.71 -18.16
C GLY A 395 -12.17 6.25 -16.71
N GLN A 396 -12.24 7.17 -15.73
CA GLN A 396 -12.19 6.85 -14.31
C GLN A 396 -13.51 7.20 -13.62
N VAL A 397 -13.93 6.36 -12.68
CA VAL A 397 -15.07 6.63 -11.80
C VAL A 397 -14.71 7.75 -10.86
N TYR A 398 -15.49 8.83 -10.85
CA TYR A 398 -15.36 9.91 -9.86
C TYR A 398 -16.56 9.98 -8.90
N LYS A 399 -17.70 9.37 -9.26
CA LYS A 399 -18.88 9.33 -8.41
C LYS A 399 -19.65 8.03 -8.60
N THR A 400 -20.07 7.45 -7.49
CA THR A 400 -20.97 6.29 -7.42
C THR A 400 -22.15 6.62 -6.53
N VAL A 401 -23.37 6.38 -6.99
CA VAL A 401 -24.60 6.55 -6.21
C VAL A 401 -25.21 5.18 -5.97
N ILE A 402 -25.35 4.79 -4.70
CA ILE A 402 -26.06 3.57 -4.32
C ILE A 402 -27.55 3.80 -4.50
N LEU A 403 -28.19 2.97 -5.33
CA LEU A 403 -29.61 3.04 -5.63
C LEU A 403 -30.43 2.32 -4.55
N ASP A 404 -31.51 2.96 -4.10
CA ASP A 404 -32.44 2.39 -3.12
C ASP A 404 -33.46 1.50 -3.84
N VAL A 405 -33.05 0.26 -4.12
CA VAL A 405 -33.86 -0.71 -4.86
C VAL A 405 -34.80 -1.49 -3.95
N LYS A 406 -35.98 -1.84 -4.49
CA LYS A 406 -36.92 -2.78 -3.90
C LYS A 406 -36.90 -4.09 -4.67
N THR A 407 -37.32 -5.17 -4.02
CA THR A 407 -37.46 -6.48 -4.66
C THR A 407 -38.81 -7.11 -4.37
N ILE A 408 -39.40 -7.74 -5.38
CA ILE A 408 -40.59 -8.58 -5.25
C ILE A 408 -40.35 -9.93 -5.93
N SER A 409 -40.92 -10.99 -5.38
CA SER A 409 -40.92 -12.32 -6.02
C SER A 409 -42.34 -12.68 -6.40
N GLY A 410 -42.52 -13.40 -7.50
CA GLY A 410 -43.84 -13.88 -7.93
C GLY A 410 -43.78 -14.70 -9.20
N THR A 411 -44.95 -15.14 -9.65
CA THR A 411 -45.10 -15.85 -10.94
C THR A 411 -45.63 -14.90 -11.99
N VAL A 412 -45.02 -14.88 -13.17
CA VAL A 412 -45.53 -14.12 -14.32
C VAL A 412 -46.88 -14.69 -14.73
N ALA A 413 -47.93 -13.88 -14.66
CA ALA A 413 -49.28 -14.27 -15.07
C ALA A 413 -49.46 -14.15 -16.59
N ARG A 414 -49.09 -12.99 -17.13
CA ARG A 414 -49.16 -12.67 -18.56
C ARG A 414 -48.25 -11.51 -18.91
N LEU A 415 -47.93 -11.39 -20.20
CA LEU A 415 -47.26 -10.23 -20.79
C LEU A 415 -48.21 -9.55 -21.77
N ASP A 416 -48.28 -8.23 -21.73
CA ASP A 416 -49.16 -7.42 -22.57
C ASP A 416 -48.35 -6.25 -23.15
N GLY A 417 -47.79 -6.48 -24.34
CA GLY A 417 -46.76 -5.61 -24.91
C GLY A 417 -45.60 -5.41 -23.93
N ARG A 418 -45.36 -4.16 -23.53
CA ARG A 418 -44.27 -3.78 -22.61
C ARG A 418 -44.67 -3.82 -21.14
N ARG A 419 -45.81 -4.45 -20.80
CA ARG A 419 -46.26 -4.61 -19.42
C ARG A 419 -46.23 -6.07 -18.97
N LEU A 420 -45.66 -6.31 -17.79
CA LEU A 420 -45.58 -7.63 -17.15
C LEU A 420 -46.55 -7.68 -15.97
N TYR A 421 -47.38 -8.71 -15.88
CA TYR A 421 -48.31 -8.91 -14.75
C TYR A 421 -47.88 -10.10 -13.89
N LEU A 422 -47.96 -9.96 -12.57
CA LEU A 422 -47.75 -11.04 -11.61
C LEU A 422 -49.10 -11.70 -11.22
N LYS A 423 -49.08 -12.98 -10.82
CA LYS A 423 -50.29 -13.73 -10.44
C LYS A 423 -50.94 -13.20 -9.15
N GLU A 424 -50.14 -12.78 -8.18
CA GLU A 424 -50.63 -12.07 -7.01
C GLU A 424 -50.87 -10.62 -7.44
N GLY A 425 -52.15 -10.20 -7.46
CA GLY A 425 -52.51 -8.83 -7.83
C GLY A 425 -51.91 -7.79 -6.87
N SER A 426 -52.02 -6.50 -7.21
CA SER A 426 -51.53 -5.43 -6.34
C SER A 426 -52.18 -5.52 -4.96
N SER A 427 -51.36 -5.48 -3.90
CA SER A 427 -51.84 -5.43 -2.52
C SER A 427 -51.07 -4.37 -1.73
N GLY A 428 -51.79 -3.33 -1.29
CA GLY A 428 -51.18 -2.17 -0.63
C GLY A 428 -50.09 -1.53 -1.49
N ASN A 429 -48.89 -1.35 -0.91
CA ASN A 429 -47.72 -0.75 -1.56
C ASN A 429 -46.88 -1.74 -2.39
N ARG A 430 -47.47 -2.84 -2.88
CA ARG A 430 -46.78 -3.81 -3.74
C ARG A 430 -47.33 -3.77 -5.16
N PRO A 431 -46.49 -3.55 -6.18
CA PRO A 431 -46.92 -3.56 -7.57
C PRO A 431 -47.31 -4.98 -7.99
N GLY A 432 -48.50 -5.12 -8.57
CA GLY A 432 -48.97 -6.35 -9.21
C GLY A 432 -48.53 -6.48 -10.67
N TRP A 433 -47.95 -5.42 -11.25
CA TRP A 433 -47.49 -5.37 -12.62
C TRP A 433 -46.37 -4.34 -12.80
N PHE A 434 -45.63 -4.41 -13.90
CA PHE A 434 -44.54 -3.49 -14.21
C PHE A 434 -44.56 -3.03 -15.68
N ASN A 435 -44.46 -1.71 -15.91
CA ASN A 435 -44.27 -1.13 -17.25
C ASN A 435 -42.82 -1.28 -17.72
N CYS A 436 -42.60 -1.25 -19.04
CA CYS A 436 -41.29 -1.29 -19.68
C CYS A 436 -40.38 -2.40 -19.14
N TRP A 437 -40.95 -3.57 -18.81
CA TRP A 437 -40.22 -4.67 -18.18
C TRP A 437 -39.05 -5.17 -19.03
N ASP A 438 -39.12 -4.96 -20.35
CA ASP A 438 -38.14 -5.31 -21.37
C ASP A 438 -36.92 -4.38 -21.41
N TRP A 439 -36.92 -3.26 -20.67
CA TRP A 439 -35.73 -2.46 -20.40
C TRP A 439 -34.88 -3.00 -19.24
N ALA A 440 -35.45 -3.88 -18.43
CA ALA A 440 -34.70 -4.53 -17.37
C ALA A 440 -33.66 -5.49 -17.96
N ARG A 441 -32.57 -5.69 -17.23
CA ARG A 441 -31.69 -6.82 -17.54
C ARG A 441 -32.37 -8.11 -17.09
N ILE A 442 -32.41 -9.11 -17.96
CA ILE A 442 -33.06 -10.39 -17.67
C ILE A 442 -31.98 -11.45 -17.50
N VAL A 443 -32.03 -12.15 -16.36
CA VAL A 443 -31.02 -13.15 -16.01
C VAL A 443 -31.65 -14.41 -15.44
N ASP A 444 -30.92 -15.52 -15.53
CA ASP A 444 -31.26 -16.74 -14.84
C ASP A 444 -30.84 -16.71 -13.34
N LYS A 445 -31.07 -17.82 -12.63
CA LYS A 445 -30.69 -17.98 -11.22
C LYS A 445 -29.19 -17.79 -10.96
N ASN A 446 -28.35 -18.07 -11.97
CA ASN A 446 -26.90 -17.93 -11.92
C ASN A 446 -26.41 -16.54 -12.38
N GLY A 447 -27.32 -15.66 -12.82
CA GLY A 447 -26.96 -14.33 -13.34
C GLY A 447 -26.56 -14.32 -14.82
N ILE A 448 -26.80 -15.41 -15.56
CA ILE A 448 -26.55 -15.49 -17.00
C ILE A 448 -27.68 -14.79 -17.74
N ARG A 449 -27.35 -13.95 -18.73
CA ARG A 449 -28.32 -13.19 -19.51
C ARG A 449 -29.31 -14.11 -20.23
N LYS A 450 -30.60 -13.76 -20.16
CA LYS A 450 -31.68 -14.34 -20.97
C LYS A 450 -32.26 -13.27 -21.89
N GLY A 451 -32.90 -13.71 -22.98
CA GLY A 451 -33.55 -12.82 -23.94
C GLY A 451 -34.93 -12.32 -23.49
N SER A 452 -35.67 -13.11 -22.71
CA SER A 452 -37.04 -12.78 -22.27
C SER A 452 -37.47 -13.62 -21.06
N VAL A 453 -38.66 -13.31 -20.53
CA VAL A 453 -39.43 -14.16 -19.62
C VAL A 453 -40.76 -14.56 -20.26
N SER A 454 -41.41 -15.57 -19.70
CA SER A 454 -42.69 -16.13 -20.19
C SER A 454 -43.73 -16.23 -19.08
N ALA A 455 -45.01 -16.30 -19.45
CA ALA A 455 -46.07 -16.61 -18.51
C ALA A 455 -45.81 -17.97 -17.83
N GLY A 456 -45.97 -18.02 -16.52
CA GLY A 456 -45.65 -19.18 -15.68
C GLY A 456 -44.26 -19.15 -15.04
N ASP A 457 -43.34 -18.29 -15.51
CA ASP A 457 -42.01 -18.18 -14.91
C ASP A 457 -42.09 -17.66 -13.47
N GLN A 458 -41.37 -18.30 -12.55
CA GLN A 458 -41.08 -17.71 -11.25
C GLN A 458 -39.96 -16.70 -11.40
N VAL A 459 -40.19 -15.49 -10.93
CA VAL A 459 -39.27 -14.37 -11.08
C VAL A 459 -39.06 -13.65 -9.75
N LYS A 460 -37.86 -13.10 -9.58
CA LYS A 460 -37.54 -12.06 -8.63
C LYS A 460 -37.25 -10.78 -9.41
N ILE A 461 -38.05 -9.74 -9.18
CA ILE A 461 -37.96 -8.46 -9.87
C ILE A 461 -37.34 -7.44 -8.92
N THR A 462 -36.28 -6.78 -9.37
CA THR A 462 -35.61 -5.67 -8.67
C THR A 462 -35.93 -4.37 -9.39
N TYR A 463 -36.42 -3.37 -8.67
CA TYR A 463 -36.93 -2.12 -9.26
C TYR A 463 -36.62 -0.91 -8.38
N LEU A 464 -36.62 0.27 -8.99
CA LEU A 464 -36.64 1.55 -8.28
C LEU A 464 -38.08 2.01 -8.10
N ASP A 465 -38.37 2.60 -6.95
CA ASP A 465 -39.62 3.28 -6.66
C ASP A 465 -39.31 4.76 -6.37
N PRO A 466 -39.18 5.60 -7.41
CA PRO A 466 -38.85 7.01 -7.25
C PRO A 466 -39.99 7.83 -6.64
N PHE A 467 -41.25 7.34 -6.70
CA PHE A 467 -42.45 8.02 -6.22
C PHE A 467 -43.28 7.10 -5.30
N PRO A 468 -42.83 6.90 -4.05
CA PRO A 468 -43.48 5.95 -3.14
C PRO A 468 -44.93 6.34 -2.85
N GLY A 469 -45.89 5.56 -3.35
CA GLY A 469 -47.33 5.77 -3.15
C GLY A 469 -48.14 5.92 -4.43
N GLU A 470 -47.48 6.08 -5.58
CA GLU A 470 -48.09 6.00 -6.92
C GLU A 470 -47.82 4.61 -7.51
N ILE A 471 -48.83 3.97 -8.14
CA ILE A 471 -48.81 2.52 -8.47
C ILE A 471 -48.27 2.22 -9.89
N ASP A 472 -47.76 3.21 -10.63
CA ASP A 472 -47.50 3.08 -12.09
C ASP A 472 -46.06 3.45 -12.54
N ASP A 473 -45.18 3.82 -11.61
CA ASP A 473 -43.89 4.47 -11.90
C ASP A 473 -42.64 3.66 -11.54
N GLU A 474 -42.80 2.37 -11.21
CA GLU A 474 -41.67 1.52 -10.88
C GLU A 474 -40.75 1.28 -12.09
N VAL A 475 -39.46 1.62 -11.93
CA VAL A 475 -38.44 1.40 -12.96
C VAL A 475 -37.77 0.05 -12.72
N VAL A 476 -38.10 -0.94 -13.54
CA VAL A 476 -37.52 -2.28 -13.42
C VAL A 476 -36.05 -2.27 -13.82
N LEU A 477 -35.19 -2.80 -12.96
CA LEU A 477 -33.76 -2.92 -13.20
C LEU A 477 -33.34 -4.33 -13.58
N GLU A 478 -33.84 -5.33 -12.85
CA GLU A 478 -33.52 -6.74 -13.10
C GLU A 478 -34.74 -7.62 -12.95
N ILE A 479 -34.90 -8.57 -13.87
CA ILE A 479 -35.82 -9.70 -13.75
C ILE A 479 -34.98 -10.97 -13.72
N LYS A 480 -34.93 -11.62 -12.55
CA LYS A 480 -34.22 -12.88 -12.35
C LYS A 480 -35.20 -14.04 -12.37
N THR A 481 -35.07 -14.97 -13.32
CA THR A 481 -35.88 -16.21 -13.32
C THR A 481 -35.34 -17.17 -12.27
N THR A 482 -36.21 -17.64 -11.37
CA THR A 482 -35.84 -18.53 -10.25
C THR A 482 -36.20 -19.99 -10.48
N ASN A 483 -36.94 -20.30 -11.55
CA ASN A 483 -37.19 -21.69 -11.96
C ASN A 483 -35.93 -22.30 -12.59
N SER A 484 -35.76 -23.61 -12.36
CA SER A 484 -34.52 -24.33 -12.64
C SER A 484 -34.17 -24.46 -14.11
#